data_AF-A0A0A5G3I8-F1
#
_entry.id   AF-A0A0A5G3I8-F1
#
_cell.length_a   1.000
_cell.length_b   1.000
_cell.length_c   1.000
_cell.angle_alpha   90.00
_cell.angle_beta   90.00
_cell.angle_gamma   90.00
#
_symmetry.space_group_name_H-M   'P 1'
#
loop_
_entity.id
_entity.type
_entity.pdbx_description
1 polymer ?
#
loop_
_entity_poly.entity_id
_entity_poly.type
_entity_poly.pdbx_seq_one_letter_code
_entity_poly.pdbx_strand_id
1 'polypeptide(L)'
;MRKKFFWAIGILFVLFIGTLWGIEITDKQKLQKVSAEARVTQTLYEQVDQTVTIMKSYEEEVIPKEVKELGVHSLNTTRDLYMRTIISLDPNYDDRKYRTLSNWIGKVKFLISKEKITDEDLETLDAYRVKIKKFMEQKNETLNQLEYKVNHYWWDS
;
A
#
# COMPACT_ATOMS: atom_id res chain seq x y z
N MET A 1 40.84 41.86 3.44
CA MET A 1 40.40 40.46 3.21
C MET A 1 39.02 40.09 3.78
N ARG A 2 38.42 40.83 4.73
CA ARG A 2 37.18 40.41 5.42
C ARG A 2 35.89 40.40 4.58
N LYS A 3 35.65 41.37 3.68
CA LYS A 3 34.39 41.47 2.92
C LYS A 3 34.12 40.28 1.98
N LYS A 4 35.14 39.79 1.26
CA LYS A 4 34.99 38.62 0.36
C LYS A 4 34.67 37.32 1.11
N PHE A 5 35.18 37.18 2.33
CA PHE A 5 34.86 36.05 3.22
C PHE A 5 33.41 36.08 3.71
N PHE A 6 32.86 37.25 4.06
CA PHE A 6 31.45 37.39 4.45
C PHE A 6 30.49 37.04 3.31
N TRP A 7 30.81 37.45 2.08
CA TRP A 7 30.03 37.07 0.90
C TRP A 7 30.06 35.56 0.63
N ALA A 8 31.22 34.93 0.77
CA ALA A 8 31.35 33.48 0.62
C ALA A 8 30.54 32.71 1.69
N ILE A 9 30.57 33.16 2.95
CA ILE A 9 29.76 32.58 4.04
C ILE A 9 28.26 32.77 3.76
N GLY A 10 27.85 33.96 3.29
CA GLY A 10 26.46 34.22 2.91
C GLY A 10 25.96 33.30 1.80
N ILE A 11 26.78 33.07 0.76
CA ILE A 11 26.44 32.15 -0.33
C ILE A 11 26.33 30.71 0.18
N LEU A 12 27.26 30.25 1.02
CA LEU A 12 27.20 28.92 1.63
C LEU A 12 25.94 28.73 2.48
N PHE A 13 25.53 29.76 3.22
CA PHE A 13 24.33 29.70 4.06
C PHE A 13 23.05 29.61 3.22
N VAL A 14 22.97 30.36 2.11
CA VAL A 14 21.83 30.28 1.17
C VAL A 14 21.75 28.91 0.50
N LEU A 15 22.89 28.35 0.08
CA LEU A 15 22.95 26.99 -0.49
C LEU A 15 22.51 25.95 0.54
N PHE A 16 22.97 26.08 1.79
CA PHE A 16 22.60 25.17 2.88
C PHE A 16 21.09 25.19 3.16
N ILE A 17 20.48 26.37 3.30
CA ILE A 17 19.02 26.50 3.47
C ILE A 17 18.28 25.92 2.27
N GLY A 18 18.75 26.18 1.04
CA GLY A 18 18.17 25.62 -0.17
C GLY A 18 18.20 24.09 -0.20
N THR A 19 19.29 23.46 0.24
CA THR A 19 19.38 22.01 0.35
C THR A 19 18.43 21.43 1.41
N LEU A 20 18.31 22.08 2.57
CA LEU A 20 17.38 21.64 3.62
C LEU A 20 15.92 21.72 3.16
N TRP A 21 15.53 22.83 2.53
CA TRP A 21 14.20 22.99 1.94
C TRP A 21 13.92 21.96 0.84
N GLY A 22 14.91 21.67 0.00
CA GLY A 22 14.79 20.65 -1.05
C GLY A 22 14.53 19.24 -0.47
N ILE A 23 15.20 18.89 0.63
CA ILE A 23 14.99 17.62 1.34
C ILE A 23 13.57 17.53 1.92
N GLU A 24 13.09 18.60 2.59
CA GLU A 24 11.75 18.63 3.17
C GLU A 24 10.65 18.48 2.11
N ILE A 25 10.75 19.19 0.99
CA ILE A 25 9.78 19.09 -0.12
C ILE A 25 9.76 17.67 -0.69
N THR A 26 10.94 17.07 -0.88
CA THR A 26 11.06 15.70 -1.40
C THR A 26 10.38 14.69 -0.47
N ASP A 27 10.57 14.82 0.85
CA ASP A 27 9.95 13.93 1.81
C ASP A 27 8.43 14.15 1.96
N LYS A 28 7.94 15.39 1.81
CA LYS A 28 6.49 15.67 1.73
C LYS A 28 5.85 15.01 0.50
N GLN A 29 6.51 15.06 -0.66
CA GLN A 29 6.05 14.36 -1.86
C GLN A 29 6.06 12.84 -1.67
N LYS A 30 7.13 12.31 -1.06
CA LYS A 30 7.23 10.90 -0.69
C LYS A 30 6.13 10.49 0.28
N LEU A 31 5.79 11.35 1.24
CA LEU A 31 4.72 11.11 2.21
C LEU A 31 3.36 11.01 1.53
N GLN A 32 3.05 11.93 0.61
CA GLN A 32 1.81 11.86 -0.16
C GLN A 32 1.70 10.55 -0.95
N LYS A 33 2.79 10.13 -1.61
CA LYS A 33 2.85 8.86 -2.32
C LYS A 33 2.59 7.68 -1.37
N VAL A 34 3.38 7.55 -0.31
CA VAL A 34 3.26 6.43 0.64
C VAL A 34 1.89 6.39 1.32
N SER A 35 1.32 7.55 1.64
CA SER A 35 -0.04 7.65 2.22
C SER A 35 -1.10 7.14 1.24
N ALA A 36 -1.02 7.53 -0.03
CA ALA A 36 -1.93 7.04 -1.05
C ALA A 36 -1.77 5.54 -1.29
N GLU A 37 -0.54 5.01 -1.35
CA GLU A 37 -0.28 3.56 -1.44
C GLU A 37 -0.85 2.80 -0.24
N ALA A 38 -0.69 3.33 0.98
CA ALA A 38 -1.19 2.71 2.20
C ALA A 38 -2.72 2.63 2.19
N ARG A 39 -3.41 3.71 1.81
CA ARG A 39 -4.88 3.75 1.71
C ARG A 39 -5.42 2.71 0.74
N VAL A 40 -4.87 2.64 -0.48
CA VAL A 40 -5.35 1.63 -1.46
C VAL A 40 -5.01 0.20 -1.06
N THR A 41 -3.88 0.00 -0.36
CA THR A 41 -3.53 -1.32 0.19
C THR A 41 -4.50 -1.73 1.30
N GLN A 42 -4.90 -0.79 2.16
CA GLN A 42 -5.88 -1.01 3.21
C GLN A 42 -7.26 -1.38 2.64
N THR A 43 -7.77 -0.60 1.68
CA THR A 43 -9.06 -0.91 1.02
C THR A 43 -9.05 -2.30 0.37
N LEU A 44 -7.92 -2.68 -0.23
CA LEU A 44 -7.75 -3.99 -0.83
C LEU A 44 -7.74 -5.11 0.21
N TYR A 45 -7.07 -4.90 1.34
CA TYR A 45 -7.13 -5.82 2.47
C TYR A 45 -8.56 -5.95 3.01
N GLU A 46 -9.26 -4.84 3.26
CA GLU A 46 -10.64 -4.83 3.76
C GLU A 46 -11.57 -5.61 2.82
N GLN A 47 -11.40 -5.45 1.50
CA GLN A 47 -12.20 -6.21 0.55
C GLN A 47 -11.91 -7.71 0.59
N VAL A 48 -10.65 -8.10 0.74
CA VAL A 48 -10.26 -9.51 0.93
C VAL A 48 -10.81 -10.05 2.24
N ASP A 49 -10.68 -9.30 3.33
CA ASP A 49 -11.14 -9.66 4.66
C ASP A 49 -12.65 -9.91 4.70
N GLN A 50 -13.42 -8.98 4.14
CA GLN A 50 -14.87 -9.11 3.99
C GLN A 50 -15.23 -10.32 3.13
N THR A 51 -14.58 -10.48 1.98
CA THR A 51 -14.89 -11.58 1.06
C THR A 51 -14.61 -12.93 1.74
N VAL A 52 -13.45 -13.10 2.37
CA VAL A 52 -13.10 -14.34 3.09
C VAL A 52 -14.05 -14.60 4.26
N THR A 53 -14.41 -13.57 5.01
CA THR A 53 -15.36 -13.69 6.14
C THR A 53 -16.75 -14.12 5.66
N ILE A 54 -17.24 -13.55 4.56
CA ILE A 54 -18.50 -13.96 3.94
C ILE A 54 -18.41 -15.42 3.51
N MET A 55 -17.35 -15.84 2.81
CA MET A 55 -17.20 -17.24 2.38
C MET A 55 -17.21 -18.21 3.57
N LYS A 56 -16.57 -17.84 4.68
CA LYS A 56 -16.55 -18.65 5.93
C LYS A 56 -17.88 -18.67 6.68
N SER A 57 -18.79 -17.75 6.40
CA SER A 57 -20.09 -17.66 7.08
C SER A 57 -21.15 -18.62 6.52
N TYR A 58 -20.93 -19.14 5.32
CA TYR A 58 -21.79 -20.15 4.72
C TYR A 58 -21.38 -21.54 5.21
N GLU A 59 -22.37 -22.42 5.35
CA GLU A 59 -22.11 -23.86 5.51
C GLU A 59 -21.35 -24.38 4.29
N GLU A 60 -20.44 -25.33 4.54
CA GLU A 60 -19.57 -25.94 3.54
C GLU A 60 -20.35 -26.38 2.29
N GLU A 61 -19.76 -26.19 1.11
CA GLU A 61 -20.35 -26.53 -0.19
C GLU A 61 -21.58 -25.72 -0.65
N VAL A 62 -22.25 -24.94 0.21
CA VAL A 62 -23.50 -24.21 -0.12
C VAL A 62 -23.28 -22.70 -0.25
N ILE A 63 -22.16 -22.28 -0.83
CA ILE A 63 -21.95 -20.86 -1.15
C ILE A 63 -22.66 -20.54 -2.47
N PRO A 64 -23.65 -19.62 -2.49
CA PRO A 64 -24.36 -19.25 -3.71
C PRO A 64 -23.42 -18.74 -4.79
N LYS A 65 -23.72 -19.08 -6.04
CA LYS A 65 -22.91 -18.66 -7.19
C LYS A 65 -22.80 -17.13 -7.28
N GLU A 66 -23.88 -16.43 -6.99
CA GLU A 66 -23.97 -14.97 -6.99
C GLU A 66 -23.01 -14.35 -5.97
N VAL A 67 -22.88 -14.97 -4.79
CA VAL A 67 -21.95 -14.52 -3.73
C VAL A 67 -20.50 -14.68 -4.19
N LYS A 68 -20.18 -15.81 -4.85
CA LYS A 68 -18.84 -16.04 -5.43
C LYS A 68 -18.53 -15.01 -6.53
N GLU A 69 -19.47 -14.78 -7.44
CA GLU A 69 -19.33 -13.81 -8.53
C GLU A 69 -19.16 -12.39 -8.02
N LEU A 70 -19.96 -11.98 -7.03
CA LEU A 70 -19.83 -10.68 -6.37
C LEU A 70 -18.47 -10.53 -5.67
N GLY A 71 -18.01 -11.56 -4.96
CA GLY A 71 -16.69 -11.58 -4.33
C GLY A 71 -15.57 -11.41 -5.34
N VAL A 72 -15.58 -12.18 -6.43
CA VAL A 72 -14.57 -12.09 -7.51
C VAL A 72 -14.64 -10.73 -8.22
N HIS A 73 -15.83 -10.23 -8.52
CA HIS A 73 -16.03 -8.94 -9.17
C HIS A 73 -15.49 -7.80 -8.31
N SER A 74 -15.86 -7.78 -7.04
CA SER A 74 -15.39 -6.74 -6.10
C SER A 74 -13.87 -6.76 -5.96
N LEU A 75 -13.26 -7.94 -5.82
CA LEU A 75 -11.80 -8.09 -5.76
C LEU A 75 -11.11 -7.62 -7.05
N ASN A 76 -11.71 -7.83 -8.23
CA ASN A 76 -11.18 -7.30 -9.48
C ASN A 76 -11.20 -5.78 -9.49
N THR A 77 -12.34 -5.17 -9.16
CA THR A 77 -12.50 -3.71 -9.15
C THR A 77 -11.52 -3.06 -8.19
N THR A 78 -11.38 -3.58 -6.96
CA THR A 78 -10.47 -3.03 -5.96
C THR A 78 -9.00 -3.25 -6.35
N ARG A 79 -8.66 -4.41 -6.93
CA ARG A 79 -7.32 -4.65 -7.47
C ARG A 79 -6.99 -3.68 -8.61
N ASP A 80 -7.92 -3.43 -9.53
CA ASP A 80 -7.68 -2.52 -10.64
C ASP A 80 -7.50 -1.09 -10.16
N LEU A 81 -8.29 -0.65 -9.17
CA LEU A 81 -8.11 0.65 -8.51
C LEU A 81 -6.73 0.76 -7.86
N TYR A 82 -6.31 -0.29 -7.14
CA TYR A 82 -4.98 -0.37 -6.55
C TYR A 82 -3.90 -0.20 -7.62
N MET A 83 -3.92 -1.02 -8.67
CA MET A 83 -2.91 -0.98 -9.73
C MET A 83 -2.85 0.37 -10.44
N ARG A 84 -4.01 0.96 -10.77
CA ARG A 84 -4.08 2.30 -11.38
C ARG A 84 -3.46 3.36 -10.48
N THR A 85 -3.77 3.31 -9.19
CA THR A 85 -3.23 4.27 -8.21
C THR A 85 -1.72 4.13 -8.12
N ILE A 86 -1.21 2.91 -7.96
CA ILE A 86 0.23 2.64 -7.91
C ILE A 86 0.96 3.12 -9.17
N ILE A 87 0.44 2.81 -10.35
CA ILE A 87 1.03 3.23 -11.63
C ILE A 87 1.04 4.77 -11.74
N SER A 88 -0.04 5.44 -11.30
CA SER A 88 -0.12 6.90 -11.35
C SER A 88 0.85 7.60 -10.38
N LEU A 89 1.22 6.93 -9.28
CA LEU A 89 2.11 7.46 -8.25
C LEU A 89 3.59 7.11 -8.48
N ASP A 90 3.91 6.17 -9.37
CA ASP A 90 5.27 5.75 -9.66
C ASP A 90 5.62 5.89 -11.15
N PRO A 91 6.32 6.97 -11.55
CA PRO A 91 6.81 7.12 -12.91
C PRO A 91 7.79 6.00 -13.32
N ASN A 92 8.42 5.34 -12.34
CA ASN A 92 9.35 4.23 -12.53
C ASN A 92 8.73 2.90 -12.06
N TYR A 93 7.42 2.74 -12.24
CA TYR A 93 6.67 1.55 -11.86
C TYR A 93 7.41 0.26 -12.27
N ASP A 94 7.80 -0.55 -11.27
CA ASP A 94 8.36 -1.88 -11.47
C ASP A 94 7.32 -2.91 -11.06
N ASP A 95 6.76 -3.60 -12.05
CA ASP A 95 5.77 -4.66 -11.86
C ASP A 95 6.21 -5.70 -10.83
N ARG A 96 7.51 -5.99 -10.73
CA ARG A 96 8.04 -6.99 -9.79
C ARG A 96 7.76 -6.62 -8.33
N LYS A 97 7.73 -5.33 -7.98
CA LYS A 97 7.46 -4.87 -6.61
C LYS A 97 6.01 -5.11 -6.18
N TYR A 98 5.08 -5.10 -7.13
CA TYR A 98 3.64 -5.21 -6.89
C TYR A 98 3.07 -6.58 -7.26
N ARG A 99 3.86 -7.40 -7.96
CA ARG A 99 3.52 -8.77 -8.37
C ARG A 99 3.16 -9.66 -7.19
N THR A 100 3.82 -9.52 -6.04
CA THR A 100 3.54 -10.37 -4.86
C THR A 100 2.10 -10.22 -4.37
N LEU A 101 1.65 -8.98 -4.14
CA LEU A 101 0.29 -8.70 -3.68
C LEU A 101 -0.74 -9.09 -4.76
N SER A 102 -0.47 -8.71 -6.01
CA SER A 102 -1.31 -9.09 -7.15
C SER A 102 -1.46 -10.61 -7.28
N ASN A 103 -0.39 -11.37 -7.06
CA ASN A 103 -0.41 -12.83 -7.10
C ASN A 103 -1.26 -13.41 -5.97
N TRP A 104 -1.14 -12.90 -4.75
CA TRP A 104 -1.97 -13.36 -3.62
C TRP A 104 -3.45 -13.12 -3.88
N ILE A 105 -3.81 -11.94 -4.41
CA ILE A 105 -5.20 -11.64 -4.79
C ILE A 105 -5.68 -12.55 -5.92
N GLY A 106 -4.83 -12.82 -6.91
CA GLY A 106 -5.11 -13.78 -7.96
C GLY A 106 -5.43 -15.17 -7.42
N LYS A 107 -4.71 -15.62 -6.39
CA LYS A 107 -4.97 -16.89 -5.71
C LYS A 107 -6.25 -16.88 -4.89
N VAL A 108 -6.54 -15.80 -4.16
CA VAL A 108 -7.82 -15.63 -3.44
C VAL A 108 -9.00 -15.73 -4.41
N LYS A 109 -8.95 -14.99 -5.52
CA LYS A 109 -9.96 -15.06 -6.58
C LYS A 109 -10.14 -16.47 -7.14
N PHE A 110 -9.03 -17.16 -7.42
CA PHE A 110 -9.06 -18.52 -7.95
C PHE A 110 -9.80 -19.46 -6.99
N LEU A 111 -9.48 -19.41 -5.70
CA LEU A 111 -10.13 -20.24 -4.68
C LEU A 111 -11.63 -19.95 -4.58
N ILE A 112 -12.02 -18.68 -4.59
CA ILE A 112 -13.44 -18.28 -4.54
C ILE A 112 -14.19 -18.73 -5.81
N SER A 113 -13.52 -18.73 -6.97
CA SER A 113 -14.13 -19.11 -8.24
C SER A 113 -14.35 -20.62 -8.41
N LYS A 114 -13.87 -21.44 -7.47
CA LYS A 114 -14.09 -22.88 -7.53
C LYS A 114 -15.57 -23.22 -7.41
N GLU A 115 -15.97 -24.25 -8.15
CA GLU A 115 -17.34 -24.78 -8.11
C GLU A 115 -17.74 -25.21 -6.69
N LYS A 116 -16.84 -25.91 -6.00
CA LYS A 116 -16.94 -26.23 -4.58
C LYS A 116 -15.71 -25.71 -3.83
N ILE A 117 -15.95 -25.18 -2.64
CA ILE A 117 -14.90 -24.68 -1.73
C ILE A 117 -14.85 -25.65 -0.56
N THR A 118 -13.68 -26.27 -0.35
CA THR A 118 -13.42 -27.20 0.76
C THR A 118 -12.86 -26.46 1.98
N ASP A 119 -12.75 -27.14 3.12
CA ASP A 119 -12.08 -26.59 4.31
C ASP A 119 -10.62 -26.21 4.04
N GLU A 120 -9.89 -27.04 3.31
CA GLU A 120 -8.51 -26.74 2.91
C GLU A 120 -8.43 -25.45 2.07
N ASP A 121 -9.45 -25.19 1.24
CA ASP A 121 -9.55 -23.94 0.49
C ASP A 121 -9.85 -22.74 1.40
N LEU A 122 -10.71 -22.91 2.41
CA LEU A 122 -11.02 -21.88 3.42
C LEU A 122 -9.80 -21.56 4.31
N GLU A 123 -9.04 -22.58 4.72
CA GLU A 123 -7.77 -22.42 5.42
C GLU A 123 -6.75 -21.67 4.56
N THR A 124 -6.65 -22.05 3.28
CA THR A 124 -5.75 -21.40 2.32
C THR A 124 -6.16 -19.94 2.08
N LEU A 125 -7.46 -19.65 1.99
CA LEU A 125 -7.99 -18.28 1.89
C LEU A 125 -7.59 -17.45 3.11
N ASP A 126 -7.71 -18.01 4.32
CA ASP A 126 -7.30 -17.32 5.55
C ASP A 126 -5.78 -17.09 5.60
N ALA A 127 -4.99 -18.05 5.15
CA ALA A 127 -3.54 -17.89 5.04
C ALA A 127 -3.15 -16.74 4.09
N TYR A 128 -3.86 -16.56 2.97
CA TYR A 128 -3.64 -15.41 2.09
C TYR A 128 -4.15 -14.09 2.71
N ARG A 129 -5.30 -14.11 3.38
CA ARG A 129 -5.80 -12.96 4.15
C ARG A 129 -4.77 -12.46 5.16
N VAL A 130 -4.14 -13.36 5.93
CA VAL A 130 -3.08 -13.02 6.89
C VAL A 130 -1.83 -12.45 6.21
N LYS A 131 -1.41 -13.01 5.08
CA LYS A 131 -0.26 -12.47 4.30
C LYS A 131 -0.53 -11.04 3.81
N ILE A 132 -1.73 -10.79 3.29
CA ILE A 132 -2.15 -9.48 2.81
C ILE A 132 -2.25 -8.49 3.98
N LYS A 133 -2.78 -8.92 5.14
CA LYS A 133 -2.81 -8.11 6.37
C LYS A 133 -1.42 -7.65 6.78
N LYS A 134 -0.45 -8.57 6.87
CA LYS A 134 0.93 -8.25 7.23
C LYS A 134 1.57 -7.25 6.26
N PHE A 135 1.29 -7.39 4.96
CA PHE A 135 1.77 -6.45 3.96
C PHE A 135 1.18 -5.05 4.14
N MET A 136 -0.13 -4.95 4.43
CA MET A 136 -0.78 -3.68 4.79
C MET A 136 -0.14 -3.07 6.06
N GLU A 137 0.09 -3.86 7.11
CA GLU A 137 0.71 -3.38 8.35
C GLU A 137 2.11 -2.80 8.10
N GLN A 138 2.94 -3.48 7.28
CA GLN A 138 4.27 -2.98 6.88
C GLN A 138 4.20 -1.64 6.13
N LYS A 139 3.18 -1.46 5.28
CA LYS A 139 2.94 -0.19 4.57
C LYS A 139 2.54 0.92 5.55
N ASN A 140 1.68 0.62 6.52
CA ASN A 140 1.28 1.58 7.54
C ASN A 140 2.44 1.95 8.47
N GLU A 141 3.31 1.01 8.82
CA GLU A 141 4.53 1.30 9.58
C GLU A 141 5.46 2.25 8.82
N THR A 142 5.65 2.00 7.52
CA THR A 142 6.44 2.89 6.65
C THR A 142 5.84 4.30 6.58
N LEU A 143 4.50 4.40 6.52
CA LEU A 143 3.78 5.67 6.56
C LEU A 143 4.04 6.40 7.87
N ASN A 144 3.84 5.73 9.02
CA ASN A 144 4.01 6.32 10.34
C ASN A 144 5.43 6.85 10.57
N GLN A 145 6.45 6.09 10.13
CA GLN A 145 7.85 6.52 10.22
C GLN A 145 8.12 7.79 9.40
N LEU A 146 7.52 7.88 8.21
CA LEU A 146 7.70 9.04 7.33
C LEU A 146 6.90 10.26 7.82
N GLU A 147 5.69 10.05 8.35
CA GLU A 147 4.91 11.09 9.02
C GLU A 147 5.66 11.66 10.22
N TYR A 148 6.23 10.79 11.06
CA TYR A 148 7.06 11.21 12.19
C TYR A 148 8.24 12.08 11.71
N LYS A 149 8.99 11.60 10.71
CA LYS A 149 10.13 12.35 10.14
C LYS A 149 9.72 13.72 9.61
N VAL A 150 8.63 13.79 8.84
CA VAL A 150 8.15 15.05 8.25
C VAL A 150 7.65 16.03 9.32
N ASN A 151 6.98 15.53 10.36
CA ASN A 151 6.43 16.37 11.43
C ASN A 151 7.51 16.91 12.39
N HIS A 152 8.67 16.27 12.48
CA HIS A 152 9.73 16.62 13.44
C HIS A 152 10.99 17.26 12.81
N TYR A 153 10.91 17.68 11.54
CA TYR A 153 12.04 18.27 10.80
C TYR A 153 12.80 19.39 11.52
N TRP A 154 12.09 20.17 12.35
CA TRP A 154 12.60 21.41 12.92
C TRP A 154 12.57 21.46 14.45
N TRP A 155 12.09 20.39 15.10
CA TRP A 155 11.73 20.43 16.53
C TRP A 155 12.52 19.43 17.40
N ASP A 156 13.17 18.42 16.80
CA ASP A 156 13.96 17.39 17.53
C ASP A 156 15.50 17.51 17.30
N SER A 157 16.00 18.70 16.91
CA SER A 157 17.45 18.97 16.71
C SER A 157 18.13 19.53 17.96
#